data_AF-A0A9D0CSW9-F1
#
_entry.id   AF-A0A9D0CSW9-F1
#
_cell.length_a   1.000
_cell.length_b   1.000
_cell.length_c   1.000
_cell.angle_alpha   90.00
_cell.angle_beta   90.00
_cell.angle_gamma   90.00
#
_symmetry.space_group_name_H-M   'P 1'
#
loop_
_entity.id
_entity.type
_entity.pdbx_description
1 polymer ?
#
loop_
_entity_poly.entity_id
_entity_poly.type
_entity_poly.pdbx_seq_one_letter_code
_entity_poly.pdbx_strand_id
1 'polypeptide(L)'
;MTMNTISAPYNFVPLSKTIVIPEWGKQVSHDHPFRDGYSGEIHYTLKAETPLLVGGEQEKNNADDRPNTEVYPFRLPDGRYAIPGSSLKGMLRSVVEIAGFGHMRMVDDQALSVRDLTRGAQDIYGKKMTRIHPGQIYEAKPRAGW
;
A
#
# COMPACT_ATOMS: atom_id res chain seq x y z
N MET A 1 -8.22 2.70 35.92
CA MET A 1 -8.67 3.09 34.56
C MET A 1 -7.46 3.00 33.64
N THR A 2 -7.30 1.87 32.96
CA THR A 2 -6.23 1.67 31.98
C THR A 2 -6.73 2.17 30.62
N MET A 3 -6.20 3.30 30.15
CA MET A 3 -6.44 3.74 28.77
C MET A 3 -5.77 2.73 27.84
N ASN A 4 -6.58 1.91 27.18
CA ASN A 4 -6.15 1.06 26.09
C ASN A 4 -5.94 1.97 24.87
N THR A 5 -4.73 2.52 24.72
CA THR A 5 -4.40 3.35 23.56
C THR A 5 -4.46 2.50 22.30
N ILE A 6 -5.36 2.85 21.40
CA ILE A 6 -5.42 2.27 20.06
C ILE A 6 -4.12 2.69 19.35
N SER A 7 -3.17 1.77 19.25
CA SER A 7 -1.99 1.97 18.40
C SER A 7 -2.45 1.95 16.96
N ALA A 8 -2.44 3.09 16.28
CA ALA A 8 -2.61 3.12 14.83
C ALA A 8 -1.33 2.53 14.21
N PRO A 9 -1.37 1.37 13.53
CA PRO A 9 -0.18 0.77 12.93
C PRO A 9 0.38 1.60 11.78
N TYR A 10 -0.41 2.55 11.25
CA TYR A 10 -0.05 3.43 10.15
C TYR A 10 -0.15 4.88 10.60
N ASN A 11 1.00 5.49 10.89
CA ASN A 11 1.13 6.93 10.98
C ASN A 11 1.20 7.46 9.54
N PHE A 12 0.05 7.83 8.98
CA PHE A 12 0.03 8.52 7.70
C PHE A 12 0.76 9.84 7.86
N VAL A 13 1.93 9.95 7.22
CA VAL A 13 2.64 11.22 7.12
C VAL A 13 1.78 12.14 6.25
N PRO A 14 1.43 13.35 6.72
CA PRO A 14 0.68 14.29 5.89
C PRO A 14 1.48 14.56 4.61
N LEU A 15 0.81 14.40 3.47
CA LEU A 15 1.40 14.74 2.18
C LEU A 15 1.75 16.23 2.15
N SER A 16 2.90 16.55 1.58
CA SER A 16 3.30 17.94 1.39
C SER A 16 2.27 18.68 0.54
N LYS A 17 1.87 19.88 0.99
CA LYS A 17 1.04 20.79 0.18
C LYS A 17 1.81 21.42 -0.98
N THR A 18 3.15 21.37 -0.92
CA THR A 18 4.03 21.98 -1.91
C THR A 18 4.83 20.88 -2.59
N ILE A 19 4.75 20.86 -3.92
CA ILE A 19 5.53 19.94 -4.74
C ILE A 19 6.76 20.70 -5.22
N VAL A 20 7.93 20.19 -4.88
CA VAL A 20 9.20 20.80 -5.33
C VAL A 20 9.55 20.21 -6.69
N ILE A 21 9.50 21.06 -7.72
CA ILE A 21 9.98 20.71 -9.06
C ILE A 21 11.28 21.49 -9.29
N PRO A 22 12.45 20.82 -9.33
CA PRO A 22 13.70 21.51 -9.58
C PRO A 22 13.75 22.03 -11.01
N GLU A 23 14.51 23.10 -11.26
CA GLU A 23 14.66 23.70 -12.60
C GLU A 23 15.16 22.69 -13.65
N TRP A 24 16.05 21.78 -13.22
CA TRP A 24 16.57 20.69 -14.06
C TRP A 24 15.61 19.51 -14.20
N GLY A 25 14.44 19.51 -13.55
CA GLY A 25 13.52 18.35 -13.54
C GLY A 25 13.05 17.93 -14.93
N LYS A 26 12.98 18.86 -15.88
CA LYS A 26 12.66 18.58 -17.30
C LYS A 26 13.80 17.87 -18.07
N GLN A 27 15.01 17.88 -17.53
CA GLN A 27 16.18 17.25 -18.14
C GLN A 27 16.30 15.77 -17.78
N VAL A 28 15.59 15.31 -16.73
CA VAL A 28 15.57 13.91 -16.31
C VAL A 28 14.78 13.10 -17.34
N SER A 29 15.48 12.49 -18.28
CA SER A 29 14.91 11.56 -19.26
C SER A 29 15.62 10.21 -19.17
N HIS A 30 14.85 9.13 -19.26
CA HIS A 30 15.42 7.80 -19.45
C HIS A 30 15.89 7.57 -20.90
N ASP A 31 15.47 8.42 -21.83
CA ASP A 31 15.76 8.30 -23.27
C ASP A 31 17.02 9.09 -23.68
N HIS A 32 17.51 9.99 -22.84
CA HIS A 32 18.66 10.83 -23.14
C HIS A 32 19.70 10.77 -22.00
N PRO A 33 20.70 9.88 -22.08
CA PRO A 33 21.76 9.84 -21.09
C PRO A 33 22.60 11.13 -21.15
N PHE A 34 22.99 11.64 -19.99
CA PHE A 34 23.85 12.81 -19.88
C PHE A 34 25.27 12.48 -20.36
N ARG A 35 25.85 13.32 -21.23
CA ARG A 35 27.20 13.13 -21.77
C ARG A 35 28.26 13.07 -20.67
N ASP A 36 28.07 13.86 -19.62
CA ASP A 36 28.89 14.00 -18.42
C ASP A 36 28.28 13.26 -17.21
N GLY A 37 27.30 12.39 -17.46
CA GLY A 37 26.65 11.60 -16.41
C GLY A 37 27.58 10.52 -15.86
N TYR A 38 27.46 10.26 -14.56
CA TYR A 38 28.12 9.12 -13.93
C TYR A 38 27.26 7.86 -14.08
N SER A 39 27.90 6.74 -14.40
CA SER A 39 27.29 5.41 -14.41
C SER A 39 28.08 4.49 -13.49
N GLY A 40 27.39 3.57 -12.82
CA GLY A 40 28.04 2.64 -11.92
C GLY A 40 27.06 1.71 -11.23
N GLU A 41 27.61 0.77 -10.47
CA GLU A 41 26.86 -0.20 -9.68
C GLU A 41 27.08 0.09 -8.20
N ILE A 42 26.00 0.01 -7.42
CA ILE A 42 26.07 0.09 -5.96
C ILE A 42 25.81 -1.32 -5.43
N HIS A 43 26.86 -1.94 -4.89
CA HIS A 43 26.74 -3.21 -4.19
C HIS A 43 26.34 -2.96 -2.74
N TYR A 44 25.29 -3.64 -2.28
CA TYR A 44 24.80 -3.53 -0.91
C TYR A 44 24.28 -4.88 -0.41
N THR A 45 24.14 -5.00 0.90
CA THR A 45 23.49 -6.14 1.57
C THR A 45 22.33 -5.62 2.39
N LEU A 46 21.13 -6.17 2.17
CA LEU A 46 19.96 -5.87 2.98
C LEU A 46 19.79 -6.94 4.06
N LYS A 47 19.61 -6.50 5.30
CA LYS A 47 19.25 -7.36 6.43
C LYS A 47 17.87 -6.98 6.91
N ALA A 48 16.97 -7.96 6.97
CA ALA A 48 15.66 -7.76 7.58
C ALA A 48 15.80 -7.79 9.10
N GLU A 49 15.51 -6.68 9.77
CA GLU A 49 15.53 -6.61 11.25
C GLU A 49 14.25 -7.22 11.87
N THR A 50 13.20 -7.37 11.07
CA THR A 50 11.94 -8.05 11.44
C THR A 50 11.55 -9.06 10.36
N PRO A 51 10.68 -10.05 10.68
CA PRO A 51 10.12 -10.93 9.66
C PRO A 51 9.49 -10.13 8.51
N LEU A 52 9.86 -10.48 7.28
CA LEU A 52 9.43 -9.80 6.06
C LEU A 52 8.63 -10.78 5.19
N LEU A 53 7.50 -10.31 4.66
CA LEU A 53 6.71 -11.03 3.66
C LEU A 53 6.59 -10.13 2.42
N VAL A 54 7.08 -10.63 1.28
CA VAL A 54 6.94 -9.95 -0.02
C VAL A 54 6.11 -10.83 -0.93
N GLY A 55 4.96 -10.31 -1.38
CA GLY A 55 4.05 -11.02 -2.28
C GLY A 55 4.66 -11.21 -3.67
N GLY A 56 4.41 -12.38 -4.26
CA GLY A 56 4.81 -12.75 -5.60
C GLY A 56 3.62 -13.23 -6.42
N GLU A 57 3.63 -14.51 -6.79
CA GLU A 57 2.59 -15.09 -7.64
C GLU A 57 1.21 -15.01 -7.00
N GLN A 58 0.23 -14.70 -7.85
CA GLN A 58 -1.17 -14.63 -7.50
C GLN A 58 -1.90 -15.75 -8.24
N GLU A 59 -2.51 -16.65 -7.49
CA GLU A 59 -3.45 -17.60 -8.07
C GLU A 59 -4.80 -16.90 -8.25
N LYS A 60 -5.09 -16.53 -9.50
CA LYS A 60 -6.42 -16.04 -9.87
C LYS A 60 -7.38 -17.22 -9.89
N ASN A 61 -8.22 -17.32 -8.86
CA ASN A 61 -9.33 -18.26 -8.88
C ASN A 61 -10.38 -17.76 -9.89
N ASN A 62 -10.45 -18.40 -11.06
CA ASN A 62 -11.45 -18.12 -12.11
C ASN A 62 -12.85 -18.69 -11.77
N ALA A 63 -13.15 -18.95 -10.50
CA ALA A 63 -14.45 -19.45 -10.08
C ALA A 63 -15.17 -18.33 -9.30
N ASP A 64 -16.37 -17.97 -9.76
CA ASP A 64 -17.29 -16.99 -9.17
C ASP A 64 -17.59 -17.19 -7.66
N ASP A 65 -17.16 -18.30 -7.07
CA ASP A 65 -17.41 -18.68 -5.67
C ASP A 65 -16.27 -18.36 -4.68
N ARG A 66 -15.12 -17.83 -5.11
CA ARG A 66 -14.05 -17.40 -4.19
C ARG A 66 -13.57 -15.97 -4.49
N PRO A 67 -13.95 -14.98 -3.66
CA PRO A 67 -13.57 -13.58 -3.88
C PRO A 67 -12.09 -13.26 -3.56
N ASN A 68 -11.34 -14.20 -2.99
CA ASN A 68 -9.99 -13.92 -2.49
C ASN A 68 -8.92 -14.44 -3.46
N THR A 69 -8.08 -13.51 -3.91
CA THR A 69 -6.82 -13.82 -4.60
C THR A 69 -5.80 -14.25 -3.56
N GLU A 70 -5.29 -15.48 -3.65
CA GLU A 70 -4.21 -15.93 -2.79
C GLU A 70 -2.89 -15.38 -3.31
N VAL A 71 -2.11 -14.77 -2.41
CA VAL A 71 -0.80 -14.19 -2.72
C VAL A 71 0.27 -15.00 -2.01
N TYR A 72 1.14 -15.62 -2.78
CA TYR A 72 2.25 -16.41 -2.23
C TYR A 72 3.50 -15.54 -2.04
N PRO A 73 4.42 -15.89 -1.14
CA PRO A 73 5.69 -15.20 -1.04
C PRO A 73 6.47 -15.28 -2.36
N PHE A 74 7.15 -14.21 -2.74
CA PHE A 74 7.96 -14.18 -3.96
C PHE A 74 9.12 -15.16 -3.86
N ARG A 75 9.26 -16.00 -4.89
CA ARG A 75 10.31 -17.02 -5.00
C ARG A 75 11.01 -16.90 -6.36
N LEU A 76 12.29 -17.22 -6.36
CA LEU A 76 13.07 -17.43 -7.58
C LEU A 76 12.70 -18.79 -8.20
N PRO A 77 13.05 -19.02 -9.48
CA PRO A 77 12.82 -20.32 -10.13
C PRO A 77 13.46 -21.52 -9.42
N ASP A 78 14.48 -21.27 -8.58
CA ASP A 78 15.15 -22.28 -7.75
C ASP A 78 14.47 -22.51 -6.39
N GLY A 79 13.34 -21.84 -6.13
CA GLY A 79 12.54 -21.97 -4.90
C GLY A 79 12.98 -21.08 -3.74
N ARG A 80 14.09 -20.33 -3.85
CA ARG A 80 14.53 -19.41 -2.79
C ARG A 80 13.62 -18.18 -2.71
N TYR A 81 13.33 -17.73 -1.49
CA TYR A 81 12.64 -16.46 -1.29
C TYR A 81 13.53 -15.28 -1.71
N ALA A 82 12.92 -14.29 -2.34
CA ALA A 82 13.63 -13.09 -2.77
C ALA A 82 12.72 -11.86 -2.70
N ILE A 83 13.35 -10.69 -2.76
CA ILE A 83 12.66 -9.41 -2.96
C ILE A 83 12.84 -9.06 -4.44
N PRO A 84 11.75 -8.96 -5.23
CA PRO A 84 11.89 -8.58 -6.63
C PRO A 84 12.35 -7.12 -6.74
N GLY A 85 13.14 -6.84 -7.78
CA GLY A 85 13.69 -5.49 -8.02
C GLY A 85 12.62 -4.41 -8.15
N SER A 86 11.42 -4.77 -8.62
CA SER A 86 10.25 -3.87 -8.67
C SER A 86 9.78 -3.45 -7.27
N SER A 87 9.72 -4.38 -6.30
CA SER A 87 9.35 -4.06 -4.91
C SER A 87 10.38 -3.17 -4.25
N LEU A 88 11.67 -3.44 -4.46
CA LEU A 88 12.73 -2.59 -3.91
C LEU A 88 12.70 -1.18 -4.52
N LYS A 89 12.53 -1.09 -5.86
CA LYS A 89 12.36 0.19 -6.56
C LYS A 89 11.16 0.96 -6.03
N GLY A 90 10.03 0.30 -5.78
CA GLY A 90 8.83 0.91 -5.22
C GLY A 90 9.04 1.44 -3.80
N MET A 91 9.72 0.66 -2.94
CA MET A 91 10.07 1.06 -1.59
C MET A 91 10.97 2.32 -1.59
N LEU A 92 12.04 2.31 -2.38
CA LEU A 92 12.96 3.45 -2.50
C LEU A 92 12.25 4.69 -3.05
N ARG A 93 11.44 4.53 -4.11
CA ARG A 93 10.65 5.61 -4.69
C ARG A 93 9.75 6.26 -3.63
N SER A 94 9.02 5.47 -2.85
CA SER A 94 8.10 5.97 -1.83
C SER A 94 8.84 6.86 -0.82
N VAL A 95 9.98 6.40 -0.30
CA VAL A 95 10.79 7.16 0.66
C VAL A 95 11.35 8.44 0.04
N VAL A 96 11.89 8.36 -1.18
CA VAL A 96 12.48 9.53 -1.88
C VAL A 96 11.42 10.55 -2.27
N GLU A 97 10.22 10.12 -2.70
CA GLU A 97 9.13 11.03 -3.03
C GLU A 97 8.66 11.81 -1.79
N ILE A 98 8.55 11.15 -0.63
CA ILE A 98 8.19 11.81 0.64
C ILE A 98 9.30 12.78 1.06
N ALA A 99 10.55 12.33 1.09
CA ALA A 99 11.68 13.13 1.55
C ALA A 99 11.99 14.31 0.62
N GLY A 100 11.76 14.15 -0.68
CA GLY A 100 12.01 15.15 -1.72
C GLY A 100 10.83 16.08 -2.00
N PHE A 101 9.71 15.97 -1.25
CA PHE A 101 8.48 16.73 -1.51
C PHE A 101 7.98 16.56 -2.96
N GLY A 102 8.12 15.34 -3.49
CA GLY A 102 7.72 14.99 -4.85
C GLY A 102 6.21 14.78 -5.00
N HIS A 103 5.73 14.78 -6.24
CA HIS A 103 4.33 14.49 -6.54
C HIS A 103 4.05 12.99 -6.37
N MET A 104 3.45 12.58 -5.24
CA MET A 104 3.00 11.19 -5.07
C MET A 104 1.83 10.90 -6.02
N ARG A 105 2.07 10.10 -7.06
CA ARG A 105 1.07 9.75 -8.10
C ARG A 105 0.20 8.54 -7.75
N MET A 106 0.62 7.75 -6.76
CA MET A 106 -0.08 6.53 -6.32
C MET A 106 -0.89 6.79 -5.04
N VAL A 107 -1.56 7.94 -4.98
CA VAL A 107 -2.54 8.23 -3.94
C VAL A 107 -3.88 8.31 -4.64
N ASP A 108 -4.76 7.35 -4.33
CA ASP A 108 -6.14 7.40 -4.80
C ASP A 108 -6.86 8.51 -4.02
N ASP A 109 -7.56 9.41 -4.72
CA ASP A 109 -8.35 10.50 -4.12
C ASP A 109 -9.69 9.98 -3.55
N GLN A 110 -9.87 8.65 -3.56
CA GLN A 110 -11.04 8.01 -2.99
C GLN A 110 -10.93 7.92 -1.47
N ALA A 111 -11.67 8.80 -0.79
CA ALA A 111 -11.97 8.66 0.64
C ALA A 111 -12.94 7.47 0.88
N LEU A 112 -12.43 6.24 0.88
CA LEU A 112 -13.24 5.02 1.07
C LEU A 112 -13.62 4.74 2.53
N SER A 113 -13.18 5.58 3.48
CA SER A 113 -13.39 5.36 4.91
C SER A 113 -14.60 6.13 5.44
N VAL A 114 -15.82 5.67 5.16
CA VAL A 114 -16.99 6.11 5.93
C VAL A 114 -17.02 5.30 7.23
N ARG A 115 -16.82 5.95 8.38
CA ARG A 115 -17.04 5.36 9.71
C ARG A 115 -18.12 6.14 10.44
N ASP A 116 -19.28 6.25 9.83
CA ASP A 116 -20.45 6.87 10.44
C ASP A 116 -21.43 5.79 10.89
N LEU A 117 -21.52 5.61 12.20
CA LEU A 117 -22.45 4.66 12.86
C LEU A 117 -23.69 5.37 13.42
N THR A 118 -23.88 6.66 13.12
CA THR A 118 -25.06 7.40 13.55
C THR A 118 -26.31 6.90 12.82
N ARG A 119 -27.49 7.16 13.41
CA ARG A 119 -28.78 6.79 12.80
C ARG A 119 -28.97 7.41 11.41
N GLY A 120 -28.43 8.62 11.17
CA GLY A 120 -28.53 9.31 9.88
C GLY A 120 -27.76 8.61 8.75
N ALA A 121 -26.67 7.90 9.05
CA ALA A 121 -25.87 7.18 8.08
C ALA A 121 -26.25 5.69 7.94
N GLN A 122 -27.28 5.22 8.63
CA GLN A 122 -27.70 3.81 8.59
C GLN A 122 -28.11 3.36 7.19
N ASP A 123 -28.81 4.20 6.43
CA ASP A 123 -29.28 3.85 5.08
C ASP A 123 -28.15 3.84 4.05
N ILE A 124 -27.13 4.69 4.25
CA ILE A 124 -26.02 4.87 3.30
C ILE A 124 -24.91 3.84 3.56
N TYR A 125 -24.58 3.60 4.84
CA TYR A 125 -23.44 2.79 5.28
C TYR A 125 -23.86 1.59 6.14
N GLY A 126 -24.63 1.83 7.21
CA GLY A 126 -24.94 0.82 8.24
C GLY A 126 -25.59 -0.45 7.67
N LYS A 127 -26.67 -0.33 6.91
CA LYS A 127 -27.41 -1.46 6.30
C LYS A 127 -26.63 -2.16 5.18
N LYS A 128 -25.70 -1.47 4.53
CA LYS A 128 -24.82 -2.06 3.49
C LYS A 128 -23.69 -2.87 4.13
N MET A 129 -23.20 -2.45 5.29
CA MET A 129 -22.07 -3.07 5.99
C MET A 129 -22.46 -4.08 7.07
N THR A 130 -23.69 -4.05 7.59
CA THR A 130 -24.14 -4.98 8.64
C THR A 130 -25.48 -5.63 8.32
N ARG A 131 -25.66 -6.87 8.78
CA ARG A 131 -26.92 -7.60 8.81
C ARG A 131 -27.37 -7.68 10.27
N ILE A 132 -28.61 -7.31 10.53
CA ILE A 132 -29.19 -7.32 11.87
C ILE A 132 -29.99 -8.61 12.03
N HIS A 133 -29.63 -9.42 13.02
CA HIS A 133 -30.40 -10.60 13.39
C HIS A 133 -31.49 -10.26 14.42
N PRO A 134 -32.58 -11.04 14.47
CA PRO A 134 -33.54 -10.98 15.59
C PRO A 134 -32.78 -11.16 16.90
N GLY A 135 -32.81 -10.13 17.78
CA GLY A 135 -32.01 -10.09 19.01
C GLY A 135 -30.87 -9.06 19.05
N GLN A 136 -30.83 -8.09 18.13
CA GLN A 136 -29.84 -6.98 18.08
C GLN A 136 -28.37 -7.42 17.90
N ILE A 137 -28.14 -8.62 17.37
CA ILE A 137 -26.80 -9.08 17.01
C ILE A 137 -26.46 -8.50 15.64
N TYR A 138 -25.47 -7.61 15.60
CA TYR A 138 -24.94 -7.03 14.36
C TYR A 138 -23.88 -7.98 13.77
N GLU A 139 -24.16 -8.54 12.60
CA GLU A 139 -23.20 -9.30 11.82
C GLU A 139 -22.60 -8.40 10.73
N ALA A 140 -21.28 -8.30 10.66
CA ALA A 140 -20.61 -7.60 9.56
C ALA A 140 -20.83 -8.39 8.25
N LYS A 141 -21.40 -7.74 7.23
CA LYS A 141 -21.47 -8.27 5.86
C LYS A 141 -20.11 -8.38 5.17
N PRO A 142 -19.12 -7.50 5.38
CA PRO A 142 -17.82 -7.68 4.77
C PRO A 142 -17.09 -8.85 5.42
N ARG A 143 -16.71 -9.84 4.61
CA ARG A 143 -15.86 -10.98 5.00
C ARG A 143 -14.38 -10.77 4.68
N ALA A 144 -13.98 -9.55 4.33
CA ALA A 144 -12.59 -9.21 4.04
C ALA A 144 -12.04 -8.30 5.15
N GLY A 145 -11.14 -8.88 5.95
CA GLY A 145 -10.05 -8.15 6.58
C GLY A 145 -8.82 -8.29 5.69
N TRP A 146 -8.07 -7.21 5.56
CA TRP A 146 -6.84 -7.02 4.78
C TRP A 146 -6.04 -8.28 4.44
#